data_AF-A0A924R0M7-F1
#
_entry.id   AF-A0A924R0M7-F1
#
_cell.length_a   1.000
_cell.length_b   1.000
_cell.length_c   1.000
_cell.angle_alpha   90.00
_cell.angle_beta   90.00
_cell.angle_gamma   90.00
#
_symmetry.space_group_name_H-M   'P 1'
#
loop_
_entity.id
_entity.type
_entity.pdbx_description
1 polymer ?
#
loop_
_entity_poly.entity_id
_entity_poly.type
_entity_poly.pdbx_seq_one_letter_code
_entity_poly.pdbx_strand_id
1 'polypeptide(L)'
;MTVVWRAVADGARCPCLSGETYGSCCAPFHAGADHAPTAERLMRSRYSAFVVGDADYLLRTWHPSTRPGALELDPEQRWYRL
;
A
#
# COMPACT_ATOMS: atom_id res chain seq x y z
N MET A 1 18.01 13.89 -2.61
CA MET A 1 18.20 12.45 -2.32
C MET A 1 16.96 11.74 -2.79
N THR A 2 17.02 11.06 -3.93
CA THR A 2 15.86 10.33 -4.47
C THR A 2 15.67 9.07 -3.65
N VAL A 3 14.65 9.05 -2.80
CA VAL A 3 14.27 7.83 -2.08
C VAL A 3 13.80 6.81 -3.11
N VAL A 4 14.52 5.70 -3.24
CA VAL A 4 14.18 4.63 -4.20
C VAL A 4 13.26 3.64 -3.50
N TRP A 5 11.95 3.89 -3.59
CA TRP A 5 10.96 2.89 -3.22
C TRP A 5 10.99 1.72 -4.19
N ARG A 6 10.79 0.50 -3.68
CA ARG A 6 10.71 -0.68 -4.53
C ARG A 6 9.40 -0.63 -5.31
N ALA A 7 9.48 -0.33 -6.60
CA ALA A 7 8.35 -0.45 -7.50
C ALA A 7 7.93 -1.92 -7.61
N VAL A 8 6.65 -2.20 -7.37
CA VAL A 8 6.03 -3.50 -7.68
C VAL A 8 5.34 -3.35 -9.03
N ALA A 9 5.81 -4.10 -10.03
CA ALA A 9 5.20 -4.10 -11.35
C ALA A 9 3.80 -4.73 -11.31
N ASP A 10 2.88 -4.27 -12.17
CA ASP A 10 1.49 -4.75 -12.20
C ASP A 10 1.37 -6.27 -12.39
N GLY A 11 2.29 -6.87 -13.15
CA GLY A 11 2.35 -8.33 -13.37
C GLY A 11 3.01 -9.14 -12.25
N ALA A 12 3.63 -8.49 -11.25
CA ALA A 12 4.25 -9.19 -10.12
C ALA A 12 3.18 -9.65 -9.12
N ARG A 13 3.48 -10.69 -8.33
CA ARG A 13 2.58 -11.13 -7.25
C ARG A 13 2.36 -10.01 -6.25
N CYS A 14 1.10 -9.81 -5.87
CA CYS A 14 0.74 -8.75 -4.93
C CYS A 14 1.37 -9.02 -3.55
N PRO A 15 2.00 -8.02 -2.90
CA PRO A 15 2.60 -8.18 -1.58
C PRO A 15 1.62 -8.63 -0.49
N CYS A 16 0.32 -8.36 -0.65
CA CYS A 16 -0.71 -8.78 0.33
C CYS A 16 -0.98 -10.29 0.39
N LEU A 17 -0.22 -11.11 -0.35
CA LEU A 17 -0.30 -12.58 -0.36
C LEU A 17 -1.68 -13.13 -0.74
N SER A 18 -2.46 -12.38 -1.53
CA SER A 18 -3.74 -12.85 -2.08
C SER A 18 -3.58 -13.97 -3.12
N GLY A 19 -2.40 -14.08 -3.75
CA GLY A 19 -2.15 -14.96 -4.89
C GLY A 19 -2.28 -14.25 -6.25
N GLU A 20 -3.02 -13.14 -6.29
CA GLU A 20 -3.23 -12.28 -7.47
C GLU A 20 -2.00 -11.46 -7.86
N THR A 21 -2.01 -10.90 -9.08
CA THR A 21 -1.01 -9.91 -9.50
C THR A 21 -1.31 -8.54 -8.89
N TYR A 22 -0.30 -7.69 -8.72
CA TYR A 22 -0.46 -6.38 -8.09
C TYR A 22 -1.48 -5.51 -8.81
N GLY A 23 -1.44 -5.51 -10.16
CA GLY A 23 -2.32 -4.77 -11.04
C GLY A 23 -3.80 -5.14 -10.92
N SER A 24 -4.11 -6.42 -10.67
CA SER A 24 -5.49 -6.90 -10.46
C SER A 24 -5.92 -6.84 -8.98
N CYS A 25 -5.02 -6.44 -8.07
CA CYS A 25 -5.20 -6.66 -6.64
C CYS A 25 -5.18 -5.38 -5.81
N CYS A 26 -4.01 -4.77 -5.58
CA CYS A 26 -3.89 -3.59 -4.70
C CYS A 26 -3.65 -2.31 -5.49
N ALA A 27 -3.15 -2.41 -6.74
CA ALA A 27 -2.90 -1.24 -7.58
C ALA A 27 -4.15 -0.38 -7.82
N PRO A 28 -5.37 -0.92 -8.08
CA PRO A 28 -6.56 -0.09 -8.28
C PRO A 28 -6.92 0.73 -7.05
N PHE A 29 -6.74 0.17 -5.85
CA PHE A 29 -6.94 0.90 -4.61
C PHE A 29 -5.88 1.98 -4.43
N HIS A 30 -4.60 1.69 -4.67
CA HIS A 30 -3.54 2.67 -4.54
C HIS A 30 -3.73 3.85 -5.52
N ALA A 31 -4.10 3.56 -6.76
CA ALA A 31 -4.44 4.56 -7.79
C ALA A 31 -5.72 5.35 -7.48
N GLY A 32 -6.55 4.89 -6.53
CA GLY A 32 -7.84 5.50 -6.23
C GLY A 32 -8.92 5.24 -7.27
N ALA A 33 -8.71 4.25 -8.15
CA ALA A 33 -9.70 3.80 -9.13
C ALA A 33 -10.81 2.94 -8.49
N ASP A 34 -10.55 2.37 -7.32
CA ASP A 34 -11.51 1.57 -6.56
C ASP A 34 -11.28 1.76 -5.04
N HIS A 35 -12.21 1.27 -4.22
CA HIS A 35 -12.15 1.28 -2.77
C HIS A 35 -12.14 -0.14 -2.20
N ALA A 36 -11.41 -0.36 -1.11
CA ALA A 36 -11.42 -1.64 -0.43
C ALA A 36 -12.82 -1.92 0.16
N PRO A 37 -13.54 -2.97 -0.27
CA PRO A 37 -14.93 -3.23 0.11
C PRO A 37 -15.10 -3.76 1.53
N THR A 38 -14.01 -4.21 2.16
CA THR A 38 -14.01 -4.76 3.52
C THR A 38 -12.82 -4.24 4.32
N ALA A 39 -12.94 -4.27 5.65
CA ALA A 39 -11.84 -3.93 6.54
C ALA A 39 -10.60 -4.81 6.31
N GLU A 40 -10.78 -6.11 6.06
CA GLU A 40 -9.68 -7.01 5.72
C GLU A 40 -8.98 -6.58 4.42
N ARG A 41 -9.76 -6.27 3.37
CA ARG A 41 -9.18 -5.80 2.11
C ARG A 41 -8.45 -4.48 2.27
N LEU A 42 -8.94 -3.60 3.16
CA LEU A 42 -8.27 -2.37 3.51
C LEU A 42 -6.93 -2.63 4.22
N MET A 43 -6.89 -3.55 5.19
CA MET A 43 -5.64 -3.90 5.88
C MET A 43 -4.60 -4.50 4.93
N ARG A 44 -5.02 -5.42 4.05
CA ARG A 44 -4.17 -6.05 3.03
C ARG A 44 -3.59 -5.05 2.03
N SER A 45 -4.40 -4.09 1.57
CA SER A 45 -3.92 -3.04 0.68
C SER A 45 -2.98 -2.07 1.39
N ARG A 46 -3.27 -1.67 2.64
CA ARG A 46 -2.37 -0.85 3.46
C ARG A 46 -1.01 -1.52 3.68
N TYR A 47 -0.96 -2.84 3.91
CA TYR A 47 0.31 -3.57 3.93
C TYR A 47 1.08 -3.42 2.61
N SER A 48 0.39 -3.58 1.47
CA SER A 48 1.05 -3.43 0.16
C SER A 48 1.54 -1.99 -0.07
N ALA A 49 0.81 -0.99 0.42
CA ALA A 49 1.23 0.42 0.37
C ALA A 49 2.53 0.67 1.17
N PHE A 50 2.69 0.05 2.33
CA PHE A 50 3.97 0.10 3.06
C PHE A 50 5.14 -0.53 2.26
N VAL A 51 4.88 -1.63 1.54
CA VAL A 51 5.90 -2.31 0.71
C VAL A 51 6.34 -1.44 -0.46
N VAL A 52 5.40 -0.74 -1.13
CA VAL A 52 5.68 0.11 -2.30
C VAL A 52 6.01 1.56 -1.95
N GLY A 53 5.91 1.94 -0.67
CA GLY A 53 6.19 3.31 -0.22
C GLY A 53 5.08 4.34 -0.49
N ASP A 54 3.82 3.90 -0.62
CA ASP A 54 2.69 4.79 -0.91
C ASP A 54 2.11 5.42 0.36
N ALA A 55 2.81 6.45 0.86
CA ALA A 55 2.41 7.20 2.05
C ALA A 55 1.07 7.94 1.87
N ASP A 56 0.76 8.38 0.66
CA ASP A 56 -0.49 9.10 0.36
C ASP A 56 -1.70 8.18 0.50
N TYR A 57 -1.62 6.94 0.00
CA TYR A 57 -2.64 5.90 0.24
C TYR A 57 -2.83 5.62 1.73
N LEU A 58 -1.73 5.52 2.48
CA LEU A 58 -1.78 5.24 3.91
C LEU A 58 -2.45 6.38 4.69
N LEU A 59 -2.16 7.63 4.34
CA LEU A 59 -2.79 8.80 4.93
C LEU A 59 -4.27 8.89 4.56
N ARG A 60 -4.63 8.79 3.29
CA ARG A 60 -6.04 8.97 2.89
C ARG A 60 -6.97 7.86 3.39
N THR A 61 -6.43 6.69 3.71
CA THR A 61 -7.20 5.57 4.27
C THR A 61 -7.14 5.46 5.80
N TRP A 62 -6.43 6.38 6.46
CA TRP A 62 -6.45 6.50 7.93
C TRP A 62 -7.67 7.33 8.34
N HIS A 63 -8.38 6.87 9.37
CA HIS A 63 -9.46 7.63 9.98
C HIS A 63 -9.03 9.07 10.36
N PRO A 64 -9.78 10.11 9.96
CA PRO A 64 -9.34 11.50 10.07
C PRO A 64 -9.10 11.97 11.52
N SER A 65 -9.80 11.40 12.51
CA SER A 65 -9.63 11.80 13.92
C SER A 65 -8.32 11.34 14.56
N THR A 66 -7.61 10.37 13.95
CA THR A 66 -6.38 9.79 14.51
C THR A 66 -5.20 9.84 13.54
N ARG A 67 -5.39 10.37 12.33
CA ARG A 67 -4.36 10.45 11.31
C ARG A 67 -3.36 11.57 11.61
N PRO A 68 -2.04 11.35 11.50
CA PRO A 68 -1.06 12.42 11.59
C PRO A 68 -1.15 13.40 10.40
N GLY A 69 -0.61 14.60 10.54
CA GLY A 69 -0.58 15.59 9.46
C GLY A 69 0.32 15.17 8.28
N ALA A 70 1.36 14.39 8.55
CA ALA A 70 2.27 13.82 7.57
C ALA A 70 2.68 12.40 8.01
N LEU A 71 3.09 11.57 7.05
CA LEU A 71 3.62 10.23 7.30
C LEU A 71 4.92 10.08 6.51
N GLU A 72 6.03 9.97 7.23
CA GLU A 72 7.34 9.65 6.66
C GLU A 72 7.59 8.15 6.80
N LEU A 73 7.93 7.51 5.69
CA LEU A 73 8.31 6.10 5.67
C LEU A 73 9.83 5.99 5.66
N ASP A 74 10.36 5.04 6.41
CA ASP A 74 11.79 4.73 6.39
C ASP A 74 12.13 3.90 5.14
N PRO A 75 12.98 4.40 4.23
CA PRO A 75 13.36 3.67 3.01
C PRO A 75 14.27 2.47 3.25
N GLU A 76 14.85 2.34 4.45
CA GLU A 76 15.64 1.17 4.84
C GLU A 76 14.75 0.05 5.40
N GLN A 77 13.53 0.37 5.84
CA GLN A 77 12.59 -0.63 6.36
C GLN A 77 12.19 -1.64 5.27
N ARG A 78 12.08 -2.91 5.67
CA ARG A 78 11.73 -4.03 4.78
C ARG A 78 10.54 -4.79 5.34
N TRP A 79 9.54 -4.99 4.50
CA TRP A 79 8.30 -5.71 4.79
C TRP A 79 8.35 -7.08 4.10
N TYR A 80 8.46 -8.16 4.87
CA TYR A 80 8.71 -9.50 4.33
C TYR A 80 7.44 -10.35 4.15
N ARG A 81 6.48 -10.22 5.07
CA ARG A 81 5.22 -10.98 5.05
C ARG A 81 4.11 -10.25 5.80
N LEU A 82 2.87 -10.51 5.36
CA LEU A 82 1.63 -10.21 6.09
C LEU A 82 1.40 -11.24 7.20
#